data_AF-A0A2E9VJS6-F1
#
_entry.id   AF-A0A2E9VJS6-F1
#
_cell.length_a   1.000
_cell.length_b   1.000
_cell.length_c   1.000
_cell.angle_alpha   90.00
_cell.angle_beta   90.00
_cell.angle_gamma   90.00
#
_symmetry.space_group_name_H-M   'P 1'
#
loop_
_entity.id
_entity.type
_entity.pdbx_description
1 polymer ?
#
loop_
_entity_poly.entity_id
_entity_poly.type
_entity_poly.pdbx_seq_one_letter_code
_entity_poly.pdbx_strand_id
1 'polypeptide(L)'
;RGLRIWLPQDPTHPELLKESLAKTFNPETAQTVYTLLWGFTLDDGRRPDISRRLVDGLRHEHVAVRELSIYWIAELTGQKLGYRPLAVANTREQAVTSWERHLARVGALVAPE
;
A
#
# COMPACT_ATOMS: atom_id res chain seq x y z
N ARG A 1 -9.25 -8.65 7.70
CA ARG A 1 -8.63 -9.60 6.75
C ARG A 1 -9.69 -10.32 5.85
N GLY A 2 -10.81 -9.69 5.47
CA GLY A 2 -11.90 -10.37 4.75
C GLY A 2 -11.67 -10.54 3.24
N LEU A 3 -11.20 -9.50 2.54
CA LEU A 3 -11.05 -9.51 1.08
C LEU A 3 -10.00 -10.50 0.57
N ARG A 4 -8.89 -10.69 1.30
CA ARG A 4 -7.86 -11.68 0.95
C ARG A 4 -8.34 -13.14 1.01
N ILE A 5 -9.31 -13.42 1.87
CA ILE A 5 -9.90 -14.76 2.00
C ILE A 5 -11.03 -14.91 0.97
N TRP A 6 -11.80 -13.85 0.74
CA TRP A 6 -12.92 -13.86 -0.21
C TRP A 6 -12.50 -13.93 -1.68
N LEU A 7 -11.45 -13.19 -2.08
CA LEU A 7 -11.00 -13.12 -3.47
C LEU A 7 -10.68 -14.48 -4.12
N PRO A 8 -9.96 -15.41 -3.48
CA PRO A 8 -9.68 -16.73 -4.05
C PRO A 8 -10.81 -17.75 -3.89
N GLN A 9 -11.89 -17.44 -3.17
CA GLN A 9 -12.99 -18.39 -2.92
C GLN A 9 -13.89 -18.62 -4.13
N ASP A 10 -14.00 -17.62 -5.02
CA ASP A 10 -14.76 -17.75 -6.25
C ASP A 10 -13.98 -17.07 -7.39
N PRO A 11 -13.80 -17.75 -8.54
CA PRO A 11 -13.07 -17.20 -9.68
C PRO A 11 -13.70 -15.92 -10.28
N THR A 12 -14.96 -15.59 -9.96
CA THR A 12 -15.66 -14.37 -10.41
C THR A 12 -15.42 -13.16 -9.50
N HIS A 13 -15.03 -13.36 -8.24
CA HIS A 13 -14.81 -12.29 -7.26
C HIS A 13 -13.76 -11.25 -7.69
N PRO A 14 -12.63 -11.61 -8.33
CA PRO A 14 -11.67 -10.63 -8.83
C PRO A 14 -12.26 -9.67 -9.86
N GLU A 15 -13.10 -10.16 -10.79
CA GLU A 15 -13.70 -9.33 -11.83
C GLU A 15 -14.78 -8.41 -11.27
N LEU A 16 -15.62 -8.92 -10.36
CA LEU A 16 -16.60 -8.10 -9.64
C LEU A 16 -15.93 -6.98 -8.83
N LEU A 17 -14.77 -7.27 -8.21
CA LEU A 17 -14.00 -6.25 -7.50
C LEU A 17 -13.45 -5.19 -8.48
N LYS A 18 -12.87 -5.59 -9.61
CA LYS A 18 -12.37 -4.65 -10.62
C LYS A 18 -13.48 -3.74 -11.15
N GLU A 19 -14.64 -4.31 -11.51
CA GLU A 19 -15.81 -3.53 -11.95
C GLU A 19 -16.28 -2.55 -10.87
N SER A 20 -16.27 -2.97 -9.60
CA SER A 20 -16.68 -2.12 -8.49
C SER A 20 -15.71 -0.95 -8.28
N LEU A 21 -14.39 -1.21 -8.35
CA LEU A 21 -13.37 -0.18 -8.24
C LEU A 21 -13.43 0.81 -9.41
N ALA A 22 -13.69 0.34 -10.63
CA ALA A 22 -13.81 1.18 -11.82
C ALA A 22 -15.00 2.17 -11.76
N LYS A 23 -16.02 1.90 -10.94
CA LYS A 23 -17.14 2.82 -10.72
C LYS A 23 -16.79 4.00 -9.80
N THR A 24 -15.74 3.87 -8.99
CA THR A 24 -15.37 4.87 -7.96
C THR A 24 -14.07 5.60 -8.28
N PHE A 25 -13.14 4.93 -8.92
CA PHE A 25 -11.79 5.43 -9.16
C PHE A 25 -11.48 5.54 -10.64
N ASN A 26 -10.58 6.45 -11.00
CA ASN A 26 -9.98 6.44 -12.33
C ASN A 26 -9.20 5.11 -12.54
N PRO A 27 -8.92 4.71 -13.79
CA PRO A 27 -8.32 3.40 -14.07
C PRO A 27 -7.01 3.12 -13.32
N GLU A 28 -6.15 4.14 -13.19
CA GLU A 28 -4.86 4.01 -12.50
C GLU A 28 -5.03 3.80 -10.99
N THR A 29 -5.91 4.57 -10.35
CA THR A 29 -6.22 4.45 -8.93
C THR A 29 -6.95 3.14 -8.64
N ALA A 30 -7.88 2.73 -9.52
CA ALA A 30 -8.58 1.46 -9.41
C ALA A 30 -7.59 0.30 -9.41
N GLN A 31 -6.63 0.29 -10.33
CA GLN A 31 -5.58 -0.73 -10.39
C GLN A 31 -4.67 -0.71 -9.15
N THR A 32 -4.35 0.49 -8.65
CA THR A 32 -3.54 0.65 -7.44
C THR A 32 -4.27 0.09 -6.21
N VAL A 33 -5.54 0.43 -6.01
CA VAL A 33 -6.38 -0.11 -4.93
C VAL A 33 -6.53 -1.62 -5.07
N TYR A 34 -6.79 -2.13 -6.28
CA TYR A 34 -6.89 -3.57 -6.53
C TYR A 34 -5.62 -4.32 -6.10
N THR A 35 -4.46 -3.83 -6.51
CA THR A 35 -3.15 -4.41 -6.15
C THR A 35 -2.96 -4.40 -4.63
N LEU A 36 -3.27 -3.27 -3.98
CA LEU A 36 -3.20 -3.15 -2.52
C LEU A 36 -4.20 -4.10 -1.82
N LEU A 37 -5.37 -4.37 -2.38
CA LEU A 37 -6.33 -5.31 -1.77
C LEU A 37 -5.89 -6.77 -1.87
N TRP A 38 -5.14 -7.13 -2.92
CA TRP A 38 -4.51 -8.45 -3.06
C TRP A 38 -3.42 -8.66 -2.00
N GLY A 39 -2.66 -7.59 -1.74
CA GLY A 39 -1.66 -7.50 -0.68
C GLY A 39 -0.29 -8.05 -1.05
N PHE A 40 0.61 -8.05 -0.07
CA PHE A 40 2.04 -8.33 -0.27
C PHE A 40 2.52 -9.43 0.67
N THR A 41 3.61 -10.09 0.27
CA THR A 41 4.39 -11.05 1.06
C THR A 41 5.65 -10.38 1.62
N LEU A 42 6.37 -11.06 2.53
CA LEU A 42 7.66 -10.55 3.02
C LEU A 42 8.70 -10.42 1.90
N ASP A 43 8.70 -11.32 0.91
CA ASP A 43 9.59 -11.25 -0.25
C ASP A 43 9.31 -10.00 -1.11
N ASP A 44 8.02 -9.68 -1.30
CA ASP A 44 7.62 -8.42 -1.94
C ASP A 44 8.14 -7.20 -1.16
N GLY A 45 8.16 -7.27 0.17
CA GLY A 45 8.71 -6.21 1.02
C GLY A 45 10.22 -6.03 0.91
N ARG A 46 10.95 -7.02 0.39
CA ARG A 46 12.40 -6.95 0.10
C ARG A 46 12.70 -6.38 -1.28
N ARG A 47 11.69 -6.30 -2.15
CA ARG A 47 11.83 -5.75 -3.49
C ARG A 47 11.83 -4.21 -3.46
N PRO A 48 12.87 -3.54 -4.01
CA PRO A 48 12.96 -2.07 -4.00
C PRO A 48 11.80 -1.37 -4.73
N ASP A 49 11.33 -1.93 -5.85
CA ASP A 49 10.26 -1.37 -6.67
C ASP A 49 8.91 -1.36 -5.92
N ILE A 50 8.57 -2.48 -5.27
CA ILE A 50 7.34 -2.59 -4.46
C ILE A 50 7.45 -1.69 -3.23
N SER A 51 8.59 -1.71 -2.56
CA SER A 51 8.87 -0.89 -1.38
C SER A 51 8.69 0.60 -1.67
N ARG A 52 9.26 1.08 -2.78
CA ARG A 52 9.09 2.46 -3.23
C ARG A 52 7.61 2.77 -3.49
N ARG A 53 6.91 1.92 -4.25
CA ARG A 53 5.50 2.11 -4.59
C ARG A 53 4.59 2.23 -3.36
N LEU A 54 4.84 1.44 -2.32
CA LEU A 54 4.10 1.53 -1.05
C LEU A 54 4.37 2.86 -0.32
N VAL A 55 5.62 3.33 -0.30
CA VAL A 55 5.95 4.63 0.31
C VAL A 55 5.37 5.80 -0.49
N ASP A 56 5.42 5.73 -1.82
CA ASP A 56 4.81 6.74 -2.70
C ASP A 56 3.29 6.81 -2.51
N GLY A 57 2.65 5.67 -2.26
CA GLY A 57 1.22 5.57 -1.93
C GLY A 57 0.79 6.38 -0.70
N LEU A 58 1.73 6.71 0.21
CA LEU A 58 1.47 7.58 1.37
C LEU A 58 1.23 9.06 0.98
N ARG A 59 1.60 9.46 -0.23
CA ARG A 59 1.38 10.81 -0.77
C ARG A 59 0.11 10.90 -1.63
N HIS A 60 -0.52 9.76 -1.92
CA HIS A 60 -1.62 9.69 -2.87
C HIS A 60 -2.82 10.56 -2.47
N GLU A 61 -3.53 11.13 -3.44
CA GLU A 61 -4.67 12.04 -3.19
C GLU A 61 -5.88 11.31 -2.56
N HIS A 62 -6.13 10.07 -3.01
CA HIS A 62 -7.19 9.24 -2.47
C HIS A 62 -6.79 8.61 -1.13
N VAL A 63 -7.63 8.82 -0.11
CA VAL A 63 -7.41 8.30 1.25
C VAL A 63 -7.32 6.77 1.29
N ALA A 64 -8.09 6.08 0.46
CA ALA A 64 -8.06 4.61 0.39
C ALA A 64 -6.67 4.07 0.06
N VAL A 65 -5.96 4.71 -0.87
CA VAL A 65 -4.59 4.34 -1.24
C VAL A 65 -3.63 4.59 -0.06
N ARG A 66 -3.76 5.73 0.63
CA ARG A 66 -2.94 6.04 1.80
C ARG A 66 -3.13 5.04 2.94
N GLU A 67 -4.39 4.71 3.26
CA GLU A 67 -4.72 3.74 4.32
C GLU A 67 -4.17 2.36 4.01
N LEU A 68 -4.40 1.87 2.79
CA LEU A 68 -3.93 0.56 2.38
C LEU A 68 -2.40 0.50 2.30
N SER A 69 -1.75 1.57 1.83
CA SER A 69 -0.28 1.63 1.77
C SER A 69 0.34 1.56 3.15
N ILE A 70 -0.14 2.35 4.12
CA ILE A 70 0.40 2.30 5.49
C ILE A 70 0.03 0.98 6.20
N TYR A 71 -1.12 0.38 5.89
CA TYR A 71 -1.47 -0.94 6.38
C TYR A 71 -0.42 -1.98 5.95
N TRP A 72 -0.03 -2.00 4.67
CA TRP A 72 0.97 -2.96 4.19
C TRP A 72 2.38 -2.68 4.70
N ILE A 73 2.79 -1.42 4.74
CA ILE A 73 4.07 -1.06 5.35
C ILE A 73 4.12 -1.56 6.79
N ALA A 74 3.04 -1.42 7.56
CA ALA A 74 2.96 -1.91 8.93
C ALA A 74 2.97 -3.44 9.03
N GLU A 75 2.25 -4.15 8.17
CA GLU A 75 2.28 -5.63 8.15
C GLU A 75 3.67 -6.16 7.77
N LEU A 76 4.41 -5.48 6.88
CA LEU A 76 5.73 -5.91 6.41
C LEU A 76 6.85 -5.59 7.40
N THR A 77 6.77 -4.43 8.07
CA THR A 77 7.87 -3.90 8.90
C THR A 77 7.59 -3.94 10.41
N GLY A 78 6.33 -4.14 10.80
CA GLY A 78 5.87 -3.96 12.17
C GLY A 78 5.76 -2.50 12.62
N GLN A 79 5.97 -1.53 11.72
CA GLN A 79 6.07 -0.10 12.08
C GLN A 79 5.16 0.79 11.22
N LYS A 80 4.64 1.87 11.83
CA LYS A 80 3.85 2.91 11.14
C LYS A 80 4.52 4.29 11.12
N LEU A 81 5.60 4.47 11.89
CA LEU A 81 6.32 5.75 12.08
C LEU A 81 5.39 6.96 12.33
N GLY A 82 4.32 6.75 13.09
CA GLY A 82 3.36 7.81 13.43
C GLY A 82 2.52 8.33 12.27
N TYR A 83 2.57 7.71 11.09
CA TYR A 83 1.82 8.13 9.91
C TYR A 83 0.30 8.07 10.15
N ARG A 84 -0.40 9.13 9.76
CA ARG A 84 -1.87 9.25 9.87
C ARG A 84 -2.46 9.57 8.48
N PRO A 85 -3.24 8.67 7.85
CA PRO A 85 -3.70 8.84 6.48
C PRO A 85 -4.69 10.01 6.29
N LEU A 86 -5.40 10.40 7.36
CA LEU A 86 -6.35 11.52 7.37
C LEU A 86 -5.72 12.86 7.77
N ALA A 87 -4.47 12.88 8.23
CA ALA A 87 -3.81 14.14 8.59
C ALA A 87 -3.59 15.02 7.37
N VAL A 88 -3.44 16.33 7.56
CA VAL A 88 -3.11 17.27 6.47
C VAL A 88 -1.77 16.93 5.82
N ALA A 89 -1.57 17.33 4.56
CA ALA A 89 -0.43 16.91 3.74
C ALA A 89 0.93 17.13 4.43
N ASN A 90 1.16 18.34 4.98
CA ASN A 90 2.41 18.67 5.67
C ASN A 90 2.69 17.78 6.90
N THR A 91 1.64 17.33 7.60
CA THR A 91 1.80 16.42 8.74
C THR A 91 2.16 15.01 8.29
N ARG A 92 1.62 14.57 7.15
CA ARG A 92 1.96 13.26 6.57
C ARG A 92 3.41 13.23 6.09
N GLU A 93 3.88 14.34 5.53
CA GLU A 93 5.20 14.51 4.93
C GLU A 93 6.35 13.99 5.80
N GLN A 94 6.34 14.35 7.08
CA GLN A 94 7.43 14.00 8.01
C GLN A 94 7.59 12.48 8.15
N ALA A 95 6.47 11.76 8.21
CA ALA A 95 6.48 10.31 8.25
C ALA A 95 6.91 9.70 6.90
N VAL A 96 6.52 10.30 5.77
CA VAL A 96 6.97 9.86 4.44
C VAL A 96 8.48 10.04 4.29
N THR A 97 9.04 11.19 4.68
CA THR A 97 10.50 11.42 4.67
C THR A 97 11.24 10.40 5.54
N SER A 98 10.64 9.98 6.66
CA SER A 98 11.23 8.94 7.51
C SER A 98 11.30 7.58 6.80
N TRP A 99 10.25 7.23 6.03
CA TRP A 99 10.26 6.04 5.18
C TRP A 99 11.23 6.16 4.01
N GLU A 100 11.32 7.32 3.35
CA GLU A 100 12.29 7.56 2.28
C GLU A 100 13.73 7.40 2.77
N ARG A 101 14.06 7.91 3.97
CA ARG A 101 15.37 7.68 4.61
C ARG A 101 15.61 6.22 4.92
N HIS A 102 14.59 5.49 5.38
CA HIS A 102 14.70 4.04 5.59
C HIS A 102 15.03 3.32 4.28
N LEU A 103 14.30 3.63 3.19
CA LEU A 103 14.56 3.05 1.88
C LEU A 103 15.94 3.42 1.34
N ALA A 104 16.43 4.65 1.57
CA ALA A 104 17.77 5.05 1.16
C ALA A 104 18.89 4.28 1.89
N ARG A 105 18.64 3.91 3.16
CA ARG A 105 19.60 3.18 4.00
C ARG A 105 19.57 1.67 3.77
N VAL A 106 18.37 1.09 3.62
CA VAL A 106 18.14 -0.37 3.56
C VAL A 106 17.98 -0.87 2.14
N GLY A 107 17.55 -0.02 1.20
CA GLY A 107 17.23 -0.37 -0.19
C GLY A 107 15.79 -0.84 -0.39
N ALA A 108 15.11 -1.31 0.66
CA ALA A 108 13.74 -1.80 0.66
C ALA A 108 13.07 -1.60 2.03
N LEU A 109 11.76 -1.92 2.14
CA LEU A 109 11.04 -1.87 3.41
C LEU A 109 11.54 -2.94 4.38
N VAL A 110 11.73 -4.16 3.89
CA VAL A 110 12.29 -5.29 4.62
C VAL A 110 13.74 -5.45 4.21
N ALA A 111 14.65 -5.65 5.18
CA ALA A 111 16.05 -5.89 4.87
C ALA A 111 16.20 -7.18 4.04
N PRO A 112 17.09 -7.19 3.03
CA PRO A 112 17.49 -8.43 2.37
C PRO A 112 18.16 -9.36 3.39
N GLU A 113 17.97 -10.67 3.21
CA GLU A 113 18.65 -11.70 4.02
C GLU A 113 20.16 -11.73 3.77
#